data_AF-A0A953BF24-F1
#
_entry.id   AF-A0A953BF24-F1
#
_cell.length_a   1.000
_cell.length_b   1.000
_cell.length_c   1.000
_cell.angle_alpha   90.00
_cell.angle_beta   90.00
_cell.angle_gamma   90.00
#
_symmetry.space_group_name_H-M   'P 1'
#
loop_
_entity.id
_entity.type
_entity.pdbx_description
1 polymer ?
#
loop_
_entity_poly.entity_id
_entity_poly.type
_entity_poly.pdbx_seq_one_letter_code
_entity_poly.pdbx_strand_id
1 'polypeptide(L)'
;MAKRRAKRASKPQSTDLSKMSIGELLAEVRRREQNQSKLQKKREKLISQLAEIDAQLAGSGSVVRSRRGRASNGMTLEDTLVKVLSGRTMGVSEAADAVRQAGYHSSAANFRTIVNQTLLRSERIKKVARGSYTAA
;
A
#
# COMPACT_ATOMS: atom_id res chain seq x y z
N MET A 1 -42.04 -5.43 11.13
CA MET A 1 -40.68 -4.86 10.97
C MET A 1 -39.84 -5.80 10.10
N ALA A 2 -39.77 -5.57 8.79
CA ALA A 2 -39.15 -6.50 7.83
C ALA A 2 -37.61 -6.34 7.77
N LYS A 3 -36.86 -7.41 8.03
CA LYS A 3 -35.39 -7.46 7.92
C LYS A 3 -34.98 -7.47 6.43
N ARG A 4 -34.37 -6.38 5.94
CA ARG A 4 -33.77 -6.32 4.59
C ARG A 4 -32.49 -7.18 4.56
N ARG A 5 -32.54 -8.30 3.85
CA ARG A 5 -31.37 -9.15 3.53
C ARG A 5 -30.38 -8.34 2.68
N ALA A 6 -29.14 -8.22 3.15
CA ALA A 6 -28.05 -7.61 2.38
C ALA A 6 -27.71 -8.51 1.17
N LYS A 7 -27.84 -7.95 -0.05
CA LYS A 7 -27.49 -8.62 -1.31
C LYS A 7 -25.96 -8.72 -1.37
N ARG A 8 -25.39 -9.93 -1.25
CA ARG A 8 -23.95 -10.17 -1.40
C ARG A 8 -23.51 -9.67 -2.78
N ALA A 9 -22.49 -8.81 -2.82
CA ALA A 9 -21.89 -8.36 -4.08
C ALA A 9 -21.22 -9.55 -4.78
N SER A 10 -21.61 -9.85 -6.02
CA SER A 10 -20.99 -10.90 -6.82
C SER A 10 -19.54 -10.53 -7.13
N LYS A 11 -18.61 -11.44 -6.83
CA LYS A 11 -17.19 -11.31 -7.20
C LYS A 11 -17.10 -11.22 -8.74
N PRO A 12 -16.39 -10.23 -9.31
CA PRO A 12 -16.24 -10.17 -10.76
C PRO A 12 -15.46 -11.41 -11.22
N GLN A 13 -16.06 -12.20 -12.12
CA GLN A 13 -15.37 -13.33 -12.73
C GLN A 13 -14.21 -12.79 -13.58
N SER A 14 -13.01 -13.31 -13.36
CA SER A 14 -11.85 -13.04 -14.21
C SER A 14 -12.03 -13.81 -15.51
N THR A 15 -12.52 -13.14 -16.55
CA THR A 15 -12.49 -13.65 -17.92
C THR A 15 -11.05 -13.63 -18.43
N ASP A 16 -10.64 -14.73 -19.06
CA ASP A 16 -9.30 -14.92 -19.60
C ASP A 16 -9.12 -14.06 -20.85
N LEU A 17 -8.45 -12.91 -20.70
CA LEU A 17 -8.28 -11.90 -21.75
C LEU A 17 -7.56 -12.44 -23.00
N SER A 18 -6.79 -13.51 -22.84
CA SER A 18 -5.98 -14.11 -23.91
C SER A 18 -6.81 -14.74 -25.04
N LYS A 19 -8.10 -15.02 -24.81
CA LYS A 19 -9.01 -15.70 -25.75
C LYS A 19 -10.01 -14.76 -26.41
N MET A 20 -10.00 -13.48 -26.07
CA MET A 20 -10.95 -12.48 -26.58
C MET A 20 -10.43 -11.87 -27.89
N SER A 21 -11.34 -11.59 -28.82
CA SER A 21 -11.04 -10.81 -30.02
C SER A 21 -10.68 -9.36 -29.67
N ILE A 22 -10.02 -8.65 -30.59
CA ILE A 22 -9.64 -7.24 -30.39
C ILE A 22 -10.85 -6.35 -30.07
N GLY A 23 -11.99 -6.58 -30.75
CA GLY A 23 -13.23 -5.85 -30.48
C GLY A 23 -13.78 -6.08 -29.07
N GLU A 24 -13.71 -7.33 -28.59
CA GLU A 24 -14.12 -7.70 -27.23
C GLU A 24 -13.16 -7.16 -26.17
N LEU A 25 -11.86 -7.13 -26.46
CA LEU A 25 -10.86 -6.51 -25.58
C LEU A 25 -11.11 -5.01 -25.41
N LEU A 26 -11.42 -4.28 -26.49
CA LEU A 26 -11.76 -2.86 -26.42
C LEU A 26 -13.06 -2.62 -25.61
N ALA A 27 -14.06 -3.50 -25.76
CA ALA A 27 -15.28 -3.44 -24.96
C ALA A 27 -15.01 -3.69 -23.47
N GLU A 28 -14.14 -4.65 -23.14
CA GLU A 28 -13.75 -4.96 -21.76
C GLU A 28 -12.95 -3.82 -21.12
N VAL A 29 -12.06 -3.16 -21.86
CA VAL A 29 -11.36 -1.96 -21.39
C VAL A 29 -12.36 -0.86 -21.03
N ARG A 30 -13.29 -0.52 -21.93
CA ARG A 30 -14.34 0.49 -21.66
C ARG A 30 -15.18 0.13 -20.44
N ARG A 31 -15.55 -1.15 -20.29
CA ARG A 31 -16.32 -1.62 -19.12
C ARG A 31 -15.55 -1.41 -17.82
N ARG A 32 -14.24 -1.70 -17.82
CA ARG A 32 -13.38 -1.50 -16.64
C ARG A 32 -13.21 -0.02 -16.30
N GLU A 33 -12.99 0.84 -17.28
CA GLU A 33 -12.89 2.29 -17.10
C GLU A 33 -14.17 2.88 -16.49
N GLN A 34 -15.34 2.45 -16.98
CA GLN A 34 -16.63 2.87 -16.41
C GLN A 34 -16.84 2.37 -14.98
N ASN A 35 -16.39 1.16 -14.66
CA ASN A 35 -16.47 0.65 -13.29
C ASN A 35 -15.49 1.38 -12.36
N GLN A 36 -14.30 1.70 -12.84
CA GLN A 36 -13.30 2.45 -12.10
C GLN A 36 -13.80 3.86 -11.76
N SER A 37 -14.37 4.58 -12.72
CA SER A 37 -14.92 5.93 -12.46
C SER A 37 -16.08 5.89 -11.44
N LYS A 38 -16.95 4.87 -11.49
CA LYS A 38 -18.00 4.66 -10.48
C LYS A 38 -17.42 4.41 -9.08
N LEU A 39 -16.35 3.61 -8.99
CA LEU A 39 -15.69 3.31 -7.72
C LEU A 39 -14.96 4.54 -7.16
N GLN A 40 -14.35 5.37 -8.02
CA GLN A 40 -13.73 6.63 -7.61
C GLN A 40 -14.76 7.59 -7.00
N LYS A 41 -15.91 7.79 -7.65
CA LYS A 41 -17.01 8.61 -7.09
C LYS A 41 -17.51 8.09 -5.74
N LYS A 42 -17.62 6.76 -5.59
CA LYS A 42 -17.99 6.14 -4.30
C LYS A 42 -16.92 6.38 -3.24
N ARG A 43 -15.64 6.28 -3.60
CA ARG A 43 -14.51 6.57 -2.71
C ARG A 43 -14.56 8.02 -2.22
N GLU A 44 -14.75 8.97 -3.12
CA GLU A 44 -14.84 10.41 -2.78
C GLU A 44 -15.99 10.65 -1.80
N LYS A 45 -17.18 10.12 -2.08
CA LYS A 45 -18.33 10.24 -1.17
C LYS A 45 -18.04 9.67 0.22
N LEU A 46 -17.43 8.49 0.31
CA LEU A 46 -17.08 7.86 1.59
C LEU A 46 -16.02 8.66 2.36
N ILE A 47 -15.06 9.28 1.66
CA ILE A 47 -14.07 10.16 2.28
C ILE A 47 -14.74 11.39 2.88
N SER A 48 -15.68 12.01 2.16
CA SER A 48 -16.46 13.15 2.70
C SER A 48 -17.26 12.74 3.94
N GLN A 49 -17.88 11.57 3.94
CA GLN A 49 -18.62 11.05 5.10
C GLN A 49 -17.70 10.75 6.29
N LEU A 50 -16.50 10.22 6.04
CA LEU A 50 -15.50 10.00 7.09
C LEU A 50 -15.04 11.34 7.69
N ALA A 51 -14.81 12.36 6.86
CA ALA A 51 -14.42 13.68 7.33
C ALA A 51 -15.48 14.31 8.25
N GLU A 52 -16.76 14.13 7.94
CA GLU A 52 -17.87 14.59 8.78
C GLU A 52 -17.88 13.88 10.15
N ILE A 53 -17.73 12.55 10.15
CA ILE A 53 -17.64 11.75 11.38
C ILE A 53 -16.42 12.15 12.22
N ASP A 54 -15.26 12.35 11.57
CA ASP A 54 -14.03 12.77 12.23
C ASP A 54 -14.20 14.15 12.90
N ALA A 55 -14.92 15.08 12.26
CA ALA A 55 -15.24 16.38 12.85
C ALA A 55 -16.15 16.27 14.08
N GLN A 56 -17.17 15.41 14.03
CA GLN A 56 -18.05 15.13 15.17
C GLN A 56 -17.28 14.53 16.35
N LEU A 57 -16.38 13.58 16.07
CA LEU A 57 -15.55 12.94 17.08
C LEU A 57 -14.53 13.91 17.70
N ALA A 58 -13.96 14.82 16.91
CA ALA A 58 -13.06 15.88 17.40
C ALA A 58 -13.79 16.83 18.38
N GLY A 59 -15.03 17.22 18.07
CA GLY A 59 -15.86 18.03 18.97
C GLY A 59 -16.27 17.31 20.26
N SER A 60 -16.29 15.98 20.25
CA SER A 60 -16.64 15.13 21.40
C SER A 60 -15.47 14.94 22.39
N GLY A 61 -14.33 15.59 22.17
CA GLY A 61 -13.10 15.37 22.95
C GLY A 61 -12.47 14.00 22.71
N SER A 62 -12.97 13.23 21.74
CA SER A 62 -12.40 11.95 21.37
C SER A 62 -11.18 12.20 20.49
N VAL A 63 -10.01 11.71 20.91
CA VAL A 63 -8.83 11.69 20.05
C VAL A 63 -9.10 10.68 18.96
N VAL A 64 -9.67 11.13 17.85
CA VAL A 64 -9.61 10.38 16.59
C VAL A 64 -8.13 10.26 16.29
N ARG A 65 -7.54 9.11 16.61
CA ARG A 65 -6.28 8.71 16.00
C ARG A 65 -6.59 8.66 14.52
N SER A 66 -6.30 9.77 13.83
CA SER A 66 -6.29 9.84 12.38
C SER A 66 -5.66 8.54 11.94
N ARG A 67 -6.45 7.68 11.28
CA ARG A 67 -5.91 6.59 10.50
C ARG A 67 -5.18 7.26 9.35
N ARG A 68 -4.05 7.94 9.63
CA ARG A 68 -3.03 8.24 8.62
C ARG A 68 -2.79 6.90 7.99
N GLY A 69 -3.35 6.73 6.79
CA GLY A 69 -3.43 5.44 6.14
C GLY A 69 -2.04 4.82 6.20
N ARG A 70 -1.93 3.68 6.87
CA ARG A 70 -0.69 2.92 6.84
C ARG A 70 -0.40 2.70 5.36
N ALA A 71 0.73 3.18 4.86
CA ALA A 71 1.07 3.04 3.45
C ALA A 71 0.90 1.56 3.07
N SER A 72 0.01 1.28 2.12
CA SER A 72 -0.27 -0.07 1.66
C SER A 72 0.84 -0.48 0.70
N ASN A 73 1.99 -0.84 1.26
CA ASN A 73 3.10 -1.37 0.49
C ASN A 73 2.81 -2.84 0.14
N GLY A 74 3.14 -3.24 -1.08
CA GLY A 74 2.95 -4.62 -1.55
C GLY A 74 3.89 -5.64 -0.91
N MET A 75 4.99 -5.16 -0.30
CA MET A 75 5.98 -5.96 0.43
C MET A 75 6.29 -5.31 1.77
N THR A 76 6.78 -6.09 2.72
CA THR A 76 7.27 -5.55 3.99
C THR A 76 8.54 -4.73 3.76
N LEU A 77 8.91 -3.90 4.74
CA LEU A 77 10.16 -3.13 4.66
C LEU A 77 11.37 -4.07 4.62
N GLU A 78 11.32 -5.16 5.39
CA GLU A 78 12.38 -6.17 5.43
C GLU A 78 12.52 -6.89 4.09
N ASP A 79 11.43 -7.35 3.48
CA ASP A 79 11.48 -8.01 2.17
C ASP A 79 12.02 -7.07 1.08
N THR A 80 11.63 -5.80 1.14
CA THR A 80 12.14 -4.79 0.20
C THR A 80 13.63 -4.55 0.41
N LEU A 81 14.09 -4.49 1.67
CA LEU A 81 15.51 -4.34 1.99
C LEU A 81 16.33 -5.55 1.54
N VAL A 82 15.86 -6.77 1.74
CA VAL A 82 16.54 -7.99 1.27
C VAL A 82 16.66 -7.97 -0.26
N LYS A 83 15.60 -7.56 -0.97
CA LYS A 83 15.61 -7.43 -2.43
C LYS A 83 16.60 -6.37 -2.93
N VAL A 84 16.72 -5.25 -2.22
CA VAL A 84 17.63 -4.16 -2.59
C VAL A 84 19.09 -4.53 -2.29
N LEU A 85 19.32 -5.24 -1.18
CA LEU A 85 20.65 -5.63 -0.71
C LEU A 85 21.14 -6.96 -1.30
N SER A 86 20.31 -7.67 -2.09
CA SER A 86 20.73 -8.91 -2.72
C SER A 86 21.85 -8.64 -3.75
N GLY A 87 23.06 -9.11 -3.44
CA GLY A 87 24.23 -8.95 -4.31
C GLY A 87 24.93 -7.60 -4.22
N ARG A 88 24.57 -6.73 -3.26
CA ARG A 88 25.21 -5.42 -3.05
C ARG A 88 25.35 -5.10 -1.55
N THR A 89 26.34 -4.29 -1.22
CA THR A 89 26.53 -3.75 0.13
C THR A 89 26.20 -2.27 0.10
N MET A 90 25.32 -1.80 0.98
CA MET A 90 24.90 -0.40 1.02
C MET A 90 24.93 0.16 2.43
N GLY A 91 25.09 1.48 2.51
CA GLY A 91 24.90 2.24 3.74
C GLY A 91 23.42 2.40 4.13
N VAL A 92 23.14 2.80 5.36
CA VAL A 92 21.76 3.06 5.84
C VAL A 92 21.04 4.11 4.99
N SER A 93 21.73 5.21 4.64
CA SER A 93 21.16 6.29 3.83
C SER A 93 20.81 5.81 2.43
N GLU A 94 21.74 5.11 1.79
CA GLU A 94 21.57 4.55 0.44
C GLU A 94 20.46 3.49 0.41
N ALA A 95 20.42 2.61 1.41
CA ALA A 95 19.37 1.59 1.54
C ALA A 95 17.98 2.24 1.69
N ALA A 96 17.86 3.34 2.43
CA ALA A 96 16.59 4.06 2.57
C ALA A 96 16.12 4.66 1.24
N ASP A 97 17.03 5.22 0.44
CA ASP A 97 16.71 5.79 -0.86
C ASP A 97 16.38 4.69 -1.88
N ALA A 98 17.16 3.60 -1.89
CA ALA A 98 16.93 2.46 -2.77
C ALA A 98 15.61 1.73 -2.47
N VAL A 99 15.20 1.63 -1.21
CA VAL A 99 13.88 1.09 -0.82
C VAL A 99 12.73 1.96 -1.34
N ARG A 100 12.88 3.29 -1.34
CA ARG A 100 11.88 4.19 -1.94
C ARG A 100 11.83 4.04 -3.45
N GLN A 101 12.99 3.95 -4.11
CA GLN A 101 13.08 3.70 -5.56
C GLN A 101 12.49 2.34 -5.94
N ALA A 102 12.61 1.33 -5.08
CA ALA A 102 11.99 0.02 -5.24
C ALA A 102 10.45 0.03 -5.06
N GLY A 103 9.85 1.18 -4.76
CA GLY A 103 8.40 1.37 -4.66
C GLY A 103 7.83 1.27 -3.25
N TYR A 104 8.66 1.27 -2.20
CA TYR A 104 8.19 1.34 -0.82
C TYR A 104 7.87 2.77 -0.42
N HIS A 105 6.61 3.02 -0.09
CA HIS A 105 6.12 4.35 0.27
C HIS A 105 6.06 4.48 1.80
N SER A 106 6.64 5.56 2.33
CA SER A 106 6.56 5.90 3.75
C SER A 106 6.53 7.41 3.94
N SER A 107 5.55 7.89 4.72
CA SER A 107 5.41 9.30 5.12
C SER A 107 6.09 9.62 6.45
N ALA A 108 6.84 8.66 7.02
CA ALA A 108 7.48 8.84 8.32
C ALA A 108 8.71 9.78 8.22
N ALA A 109 8.74 10.84 9.02
CA ALA A 109 9.86 11.78 9.07
C ALA A 109 11.18 11.10 9.48
N ASN A 110 11.09 10.07 10.33
CA ASN A 110 12.21 9.28 10.85
C ASN A 110 12.47 7.99 10.03
N PHE A 111 12.16 7.98 8.74
CA PHE A 111 12.25 6.77 7.90
C PHE A 111 13.64 6.11 7.92
N ARG A 112 14.72 6.90 7.88
CA ARG A 112 16.10 6.37 7.97
C ARG A 112 16.36 5.61 9.28
N THR A 113 15.81 6.09 10.39
CA THR A 113 15.92 5.43 11.68
C THR A 113 15.12 4.13 11.71
N ILE A 114 13.96 4.08 11.03
CA ILE A 114 13.17 2.85 10.87
C ILE A 114 13.93 1.82 10.03
N VAL A 115 14.55 2.26 8.93
CA VAL A 115 15.40 1.41 8.09
C VAL A 115 16.57 0.86 8.90
N ASN A 116 17.30 1.69 9.64
CA ASN A 116 18.42 1.23 10.48
C ASN A 116 17.97 0.22 11.54
N GLN A 117 16.84 0.46 12.21
CA GLN A 117 16.28 -0.50 13.17
C GLN A 117 15.93 -1.83 12.51
N THR A 118 15.42 -1.80 11.28
CA THR A 118 15.06 -3.01 10.54
C THR A 118 16.32 -3.78 10.11
N LEU A 119 17.35 -3.07 9.62
CA LEU A 119 18.66 -3.64 9.26
C LEU A 119 19.35 -4.31 10.45
N LEU A 120 19.22 -3.75 11.65
CA LEU A 120 19.82 -4.30 12.87
C LEU A 120 19.05 -5.47 13.49
N ARG A 121 17.74 -5.57 13.23
CA ARG A 121 16.86 -6.59 13.82
C ARG A 121 16.59 -7.77 12.89
N SER A 122 16.80 -7.60 11.59
CA SER A 122 16.56 -8.65 10.60
C SER A 122 17.64 -9.73 10.71
N GLU A 123 17.21 -10.99 10.78
CA GLU A 123 18.11 -12.14 10.68
C GLU A 123 18.57 -12.41 9.24
N ARG A 124 17.86 -11.84 8.26
CA ARG A 124 18.09 -12.01 6.82
C ARG A 124 19.07 -11.00 6.22
N ILE A 125 19.61 -10.11 7.05
CA ILE A 125 20.50 -9.03 6.64
C ILE A 125 21.71 -9.05 7.56
N LYS A 126 22.91 -9.09 6.99
CA LYS A 126 24.16 -9.11 7.74
C LYS A 126 24.89 -7.79 7.65
N LYS A 127 25.49 -7.40 8.78
CA LYS A 127 26.38 -6.23 8.87
C LYS A 127 27.77 -6.63 8.40
N VAL A 128 28.27 -5.98 7.35
CA VAL A 128 29.60 -6.25 6.76
C VAL A 128 30.66 -5.37 7.43
N ALA A 129 30.34 -4.09 7.65
CA ALA A 129 31.24 -3.11 8.26
C ALA A 129 30.44 -2.06 9.05
N ARG A 130 31.12 -1.06 9.62
CA ARG A 130 30.46 0.02 10.33
C ARG A 130 29.56 0.81 9.38
N GLY A 131 28.25 0.61 9.51
CA GLY A 131 27.23 1.31 8.72
C GLY A 131 26.93 0.66 7.37
N SER A 132 27.52 -0.49 7.04
CA SER A 132 27.35 -1.18 5.76
C SER A 132 26.67 -2.55 5.95
N TYR A 133 25.63 -2.80 5.17
CA TYR A 133 24.78 -3.98 5.27
C TYR A 133 24.62 -4.68 3.92
N THR A 134 24.43 -5.98 3.94
CA THR A 134 24.11 -6.80 2.74
C THR A 134 23.11 -7.89 3.10
N ALA A 135 22.43 -8.48 2.11
CA ALA A 135 21.55 -9.62 2.36
C ALA A 135 22.37 -10.81 2.88
N ALA A 136 21.81 -11.55 3.85
CA ALA A 136 22.47 -12.69 4.47
C ALA A 136 22.77 -13.80 3.45
#